data_AF-A0A834XXK1-F1
#
_entry.id   AF-A0A834XXK1-F1
#
_cell.length_a   1.000
_cell.length_b   1.000
_cell.length_c   1.000
_cell.angle_alpha   90.00
_cell.angle_beta   90.00
_cell.angle_gamma   90.00
#
_symmetry.space_group_name_H-M   'P 1'
#
loop_
_entity.id
_entity.type
_entity.pdbx_description
1 polymer ?
#
loop_
_entity_poly.entity_id
_entity_poly.type
_entity_poly.pdbx_seq_one_letter_code
_entity_poly.pdbx_strand_id
1 'polypeptide(L)'
;MTNVIKLIAPLFIIVCMFLATWIYFKNPPQEKSGYKKYFCDFKSIFMDKNVCYGVNDASVKLNSKIKVLPKDIFKGMNNLETLELQSTGLMKKLENKHEIKVRPKVAIGYGACADVYIDAKSLLHYSSLNGQPQHFDEINNHDELLKSFAYYFRHGAAAERYMSDDKLFNEIVDKARSYSSSYSAIGGNAPVMAMRFSKEGCDVLLAAKMTASLKLMLPDDIEVVGGEVEHDDVHLILEYKRGETWGPYTSARANRYILHNDKNNPMISSLEEFDKILPKFKPNLFIVGGLQMMDSYPFGPGIRKQRLNKIKQQMINQLSSTKVHFEMASFVEKNMLFDLQDMIIPYADSLGMNEQEAANLYNTLYYGNVSLVADSSPRVATILDYTRTLFKLIREKSEVIENSRSLTRIHVHTLAYQAILTVKNSIWKNTMAAAAKASLVAHRHVCGTSTIDVAKATLIMDDSFTTSKISGKRIAMNVKKPVSCWDEIIKNNKQDIPVEICVAPVLVCTEASQTAGGGDNISSAGLVLQI
;
A
#
# COMPACT_ATOMS: atom_id res chain seq x y z
N MET A 1 16.69 -45.08 -19.00
CA MET A 1 17.25 -43.94 -19.78
C MET A 1 16.17 -42.89 -20.10
N THR A 2 15.39 -42.44 -19.11
CA THR A 2 14.23 -41.56 -19.37
C THR A 2 14.20 -40.32 -18.46
N ASN A 3 15.22 -40.15 -17.62
CA ASN A 3 15.33 -39.00 -16.70
C ASN A 3 16.46 -38.01 -17.05
N VAL A 4 17.20 -38.23 -18.14
CA VAL A 4 18.24 -37.28 -18.61
C VAL A 4 17.68 -36.27 -19.63
N ILE A 5 16.57 -36.59 -20.32
CA ILE A 5 16.02 -35.75 -21.40
C ILE A 5 15.21 -34.55 -20.87
N LYS A 6 14.66 -34.60 -19.65
CA LYS A 6 13.85 -33.51 -19.08
C LYS A 6 14.67 -32.33 -18.52
N LEU A 7 15.97 -32.49 -18.29
CA LEU A 7 16.86 -31.39 -17.86
C LEU A 7 17.61 -30.72 -19.01
N ILE A 8 17.69 -31.33 -20.19
CA ILE A 8 18.50 -30.81 -21.30
C ILE A 8 17.72 -29.80 -22.16
N ALA A 9 16.40 -29.93 -22.29
CA ALA A 9 15.60 -29.07 -23.16
C ALA A 9 15.56 -27.57 -22.74
N PRO A 10 15.42 -27.22 -21.43
CA PRO A 10 15.48 -25.81 -21.01
C PRO A 10 16.88 -25.22 -21.16
N LEU A 11 17.92 -26.02 -20.89
CA LEU A 11 19.31 -25.61 -21.06
C LEU A 11 19.66 -25.32 -22.52
N PHE A 12 19.15 -26.13 -23.46
CA PHE A 12 19.39 -25.93 -24.90
C PHE A 12 18.76 -24.63 -25.43
N ILE A 13 17.58 -24.26 -24.94
CA ILE A 13 16.89 -23.01 -25.33
C ILE A 13 17.63 -21.79 -24.79
N ILE A 14 18.09 -21.84 -23.53
CA ILE A 14 18.87 -20.76 -22.92
C ILE A 14 20.23 -20.60 -23.62
N VAL A 15 20.90 -21.70 -23.96
CA VAL A 15 22.18 -21.67 -24.70
C VAL A 15 21.98 -21.12 -26.12
N CYS A 16 20.89 -21.47 -26.82
CA CYS A 16 20.59 -20.91 -28.14
C CYS A 16 20.25 -19.42 -28.10
N MET A 17 19.52 -18.93 -27.09
CA MET A 17 19.24 -17.50 -26.91
C MET A 17 20.51 -16.71 -26.58
N PHE A 18 21.39 -17.24 -25.71
CA PHE A 18 22.68 -16.62 -25.42
C PHE A 18 23.63 -16.61 -26.63
N LEU A 19 23.68 -17.68 -27.43
CA LEU A 19 24.48 -17.70 -28.68
C LEU A 19 23.96 -16.71 -29.73
N ALA A 20 22.64 -16.60 -29.92
CA ALA A 20 22.05 -15.66 -30.87
C ALA A 20 22.31 -14.20 -30.46
N THR A 21 22.23 -13.90 -29.16
CA THR A 21 22.52 -12.56 -28.62
C THR A 21 24.02 -12.26 -28.68
N TRP A 22 24.89 -13.23 -28.38
CA TRP A 22 26.34 -13.08 -28.46
C TRP A 22 26.84 -12.89 -29.90
N ILE A 23 26.28 -13.60 -30.89
CA ILE A 23 26.59 -13.42 -32.32
C ILE A 23 26.17 -12.01 -32.79
N TYR A 24 25.02 -11.52 -32.33
CA TYR A 24 24.50 -10.18 -32.68
C TYR A 24 25.39 -9.04 -32.13
N PHE A 25 25.92 -9.18 -30.91
CA PHE A 25 26.80 -8.16 -30.31
C PHE A 25 28.25 -8.23 -30.79
N LYS A 26 28.75 -9.38 -31.26
CA LYS A 26 30.13 -9.54 -31.72
C LYS A 26 30.35 -9.13 -33.19
N ASN A 27 29.29 -9.11 -34.00
CA ASN A 27 29.32 -8.67 -35.41
C ASN A 27 28.03 -7.89 -35.75
N PRO A 28 27.89 -6.62 -35.35
CA PRO A 28 26.79 -5.79 -35.84
C PRO A 28 26.93 -5.63 -37.37
N PRO A 29 25.90 -5.98 -38.16
CA PRO A 29 26.01 -5.87 -39.61
C PRO A 29 26.13 -4.40 -40.02
N GLN A 30 27.22 -4.05 -40.72
CA GLN A 30 27.36 -2.76 -41.38
C GLN A 30 26.26 -2.62 -42.44
N GLU A 31 25.57 -1.49 -42.43
CA GLU A 31 24.57 -1.12 -43.43
C GLU A 31 25.20 -1.14 -44.83
N LYS A 32 24.84 -2.15 -45.62
CA LYS A 32 24.94 -2.11 -47.08
C LYS A 32 23.53 -2.27 -47.65
N SER A 33 23.15 -1.25 -48.42
CA SER A 33 21.88 -1.08 -49.12
C SER A 33 21.45 -2.34 -49.88
N GLY A 34 20.22 -2.82 -49.65
CA GLY A 34 19.56 -3.75 -50.57
C GLY A 34 18.60 -4.80 -50.01
N TYR A 35 18.49 -5.01 -48.70
CA TYR A 35 17.53 -5.97 -48.13
C TYR A 35 16.26 -5.27 -47.62
N LYS A 36 15.12 -5.61 -48.23
CA LYS A 36 13.78 -5.17 -47.80
C LYS A 36 13.49 -5.68 -46.38
N LYS A 37 13.17 -4.78 -45.45
CA LYS A 37 12.64 -5.08 -44.11
C LYS A 37 11.26 -5.72 -44.25
N TYR A 38 11.10 -6.96 -43.81
CA TYR A 38 9.79 -7.56 -43.56
C TYR A 38 9.42 -7.31 -42.10
N PHE A 39 8.41 -6.47 -41.85
CA PHE A 39 7.77 -6.37 -40.54
C PHE A 39 6.57 -7.30 -40.53
N CYS A 40 6.65 -8.39 -39.77
CA CYS A 40 5.45 -9.10 -39.36
C CYS A 40 4.90 -8.38 -38.12
N ASP A 41 3.71 -7.77 -38.26
CA ASP A 41 2.93 -7.32 -37.11
C ASP A 41 2.59 -8.55 -36.25
N PHE A 42 3.05 -8.57 -35.00
CA PHE A 42 2.81 -9.67 -34.06
C PHE A 42 1.31 -9.93 -33.88
N LYS A 43 0.42 -8.97 -34.17
CA LYS A 43 -1.04 -9.10 -34.09
C LYS A 43 -1.65 -9.97 -35.20
N SER A 44 -1.02 -10.12 -36.37
CA SER A 44 -1.60 -10.88 -37.50
C SER A 44 -1.43 -12.40 -37.39
N ILE A 45 -0.47 -12.86 -36.57
CA ILE A 45 -0.27 -14.29 -36.25
C ILE A 45 -1.41 -14.83 -35.35
N PHE A 46 -2.15 -13.95 -34.67
CA PHE A 46 -3.20 -14.33 -33.72
C PHE A 46 -4.59 -14.61 -34.32
N MET A 47 -4.82 -14.39 -35.62
CA MET A 47 -6.16 -14.48 -36.22
C MET A 47 -6.33 -15.54 -37.34
N ASP A 48 -5.47 -16.55 -37.40
CA ASP A 48 -5.63 -17.71 -38.31
C ASP A 48 -5.81 -17.35 -39.81
N LYS A 49 -5.24 -16.21 -40.23
CA LYS A 49 -5.17 -15.80 -41.64
C LYS A 49 -3.70 -15.75 -42.06
N ASN A 50 -3.28 -16.73 -42.85
CA ASN A 50 -1.97 -16.76 -43.49
C ASN A 50 -1.87 -15.70 -44.62
N VAL A 51 -1.82 -14.41 -44.27
CA VAL A 51 -1.61 -13.32 -45.25
C VAL A 51 -0.69 -12.26 -44.67
N CYS A 52 0.48 -12.08 -45.28
CA CYS A 52 1.33 -10.89 -45.11
C CYS A 52 1.06 -9.94 -46.29
N TYR A 53 0.90 -8.64 -46.02
CA TYR A 53 0.73 -7.63 -47.08
C TYR A 53 2.07 -6.93 -47.35
N GLY A 54 2.47 -6.88 -48.62
CA GLY A 54 3.56 -6.03 -49.10
C GLY A 54 3.01 -4.72 -49.67
N VAL A 55 3.76 -3.63 -49.52
CA VAL A 55 3.48 -2.38 -50.24
C VAL A 55 3.78 -2.64 -51.73
N ASN A 56 2.74 -2.50 -52.55
CA ASN A 56 2.58 -2.82 -53.98
C ASN A 56 2.11 -4.26 -54.28
N ASP A 57 0.94 -4.31 -54.93
CA ASP A 57 0.15 -5.48 -55.34
C ASP A 57 0.97 -6.71 -55.76
N ALA A 58 1.06 -7.71 -54.89
CA ALA A 58 1.12 -9.13 -55.21
C ALA A 58 1.05 -9.98 -53.93
N SER A 59 0.01 -10.82 -53.80
CA SER A 59 -0.10 -11.80 -52.72
C SER A 59 0.88 -12.97 -52.94
N VAL A 60 1.77 -13.24 -51.99
CA VAL A 60 2.64 -14.44 -52.00
C VAL A 60 2.15 -15.43 -50.94
N LYS A 61 1.75 -16.65 -51.36
CA LYS A 61 1.44 -17.76 -50.45
C LYS A 61 2.74 -18.35 -49.88
N LEU A 62 2.93 -18.24 -48.57
CA LEU A 62 4.03 -18.90 -47.86
C LEU A 62 3.75 -20.40 -47.71
N ASN A 63 4.65 -21.22 -48.25
CA ASN A 63 4.61 -22.67 -48.14
C ASN A 63 4.85 -23.11 -46.68
N SER A 64 4.01 -24.04 -46.25
CA SER A 64 3.92 -24.63 -44.91
C SER A 64 5.25 -25.15 -44.35
N LYS A 65 5.71 -24.59 -43.21
CA LYS A 65 6.47 -25.28 -42.12
C LYS A 65 6.87 -24.27 -41.01
N ILE A 66 5.91 -23.66 -40.33
CA ILE A 66 6.15 -23.05 -39.02
C ILE A 66 5.53 -24.00 -37.99
N LYS A 67 6.37 -24.61 -37.14
CA LYS A 67 5.92 -25.41 -36.00
C LYS A 67 5.28 -24.45 -35.00
N VAL A 68 3.95 -24.48 -34.94
CA VAL A 68 3.15 -23.80 -33.92
C VAL A 68 3.60 -24.29 -32.54
N LEU A 69 3.85 -23.36 -31.62
CA LEU A 69 4.13 -23.66 -30.21
C LEU A 69 3.00 -24.54 -29.62
N PRO A 70 3.30 -25.46 -28.67
CA PRO A 70 2.30 -26.38 -28.16
C PRO A 70 1.07 -25.66 -27.59
N LYS A 71 -0.13 -26.17 -27.92
CA LYS A 71 -1.45 -25.68 -27.43
C LYS A 71 -1.54 -25.58 -25.89
N ASP A 72 -0.65 -26.25 -25.16
CA ASP A 72 -0.65 -26.29 -23.70
C ASP A 72 -0.22 -24.96 -23.05
N ILE A 73 0.60 -24.14 -23.72
CA ILE A 73 0.96 -22.80 -23.22
C ILE A 73 -0.24 -21.84 -23.34
N PHE A 74 -1.00 -21.93 -24.44
CA PHE A 74 -2.21 -21.14 -24.66
C PHE A 74 -3.38 -21.56 -23.76
N LYS A 75 -3.44 -22.83 -23.36
CA LYS A 75 -4.42 -23.34 -22.37
C LYS A 75 -4.18 -22.76 -20.96
N GLY A 76 -2.92 -22.47 -20.61
CA GLY A 76 -2.55 -21.87 -19.32
C GLY A 76 -2.95 -20.41 -19.19
N MET A 77 -2.74 -19.61 -20.25
CA MET A 77 -3.12 -18.17 -20.25
C MET A 77 -4.64 -17.97 -20.23
N ASN A 78 -5.39 -18.74 -21.02
CA ASN A 78 -6.87 -18.69 -21.00
C ASN A 78 -7.46 -19.15 -19.66
N ASN A 79 -6.77 -20.03 -18.93
CA ASN A 79 -7.19 -20.44 -17.59
C ASN A 79 -6.98 -19.32 -16.57
N LEU A 80 -5.82 -18.64 -16.55
CA LEU A 80 -5.54 -17.56 -15.60
C LEU A 80 -6.53 -16.39 -15.72
N GLU A 81 -6.80 -15.88 -16.92
CA GLU A 81 -7.80 -14.83 -17.13
C GLU A 81 -9.21 -15.29 -16.69
N THR A 82 -9.57 -16.54 -16.97
CA THR A 82 -10.85 -17.11 -16.52
C THR A 82 -10.93 -17.22 -14.99
N LEU A 83 -9.81 -17.57 -14.33
CA LEU A 83 -9.69 -17.68 -12.87
C LEU A 83 -9.82 -16.30 -12.20
N GLU A 84 -9.19 -15.27 -12.78
CA GLU A 84 -9.26 -13.89 -12.31
C GLU A 84 -10.67 -13.33 -12.47
N LEU A 85 -11.32 -13.58 -13.62
CA LEU A 85 -12.68 -13.13 -13.91
C LEU A 85 -13.71 -13.77 -12.96
N GLN A 86 -13.59 -15.08 -12.70
CA GLN A 86 -14.46 -15.79 -11.75
C GLN A 86 -14.25 -15.33 -10.30
N SER A 87 -13.00 -15.22 -9.87
CA SER A 87 -12.65 -14.74 -8.53
C SER A 87 -13.17 -13.32 -8.30
N THR A 88 -13.01 -12.45 -9.30
CA THR A 88 -13.55 -11.08 -9.30
C THR A 88 -15.06 -11.06 -9.13
N GLY A 89 -15.79 -11.85 -9.92
CA GLY A 89 -17.24 -11.91 -9.87
C GLY A 89 -17.77 -12.34 -8.50
N LEU A 90 -17.10 -13.29 -7.83
CA LEU A 90 -17.48 -13.77 -6.51
C LEU A 90 -17.12 -12.80 -5.40
N MET A 91 -15.95 -12.15 -5.45
CA MET A 91 -15.59 -11.09 -4.50
C MET A 91 -16.54 -9.90 -4.60
N LYS A 92 -16.94 -9.50 -5.82
CA LYS A 92 -17.96 -8.45 -6.02
C LYS A 92 -19.32 -8.84 -5.43
N LYS A 93 -19.72 -10.11 -5.53
CA LYS A 93 -20.93 -10.61 -4.86
C LYS A 93 -20.82 -10.55 -3.33
N LEU A 94 -19.66 -10.86 -2.76
CA LEU A 94 -19.43 -10.73 -1.31
C LEU A 94 -19.49 -9.28 -0.85
N GLU A 95 -18.87 -8.37 -1.59
CA GLU A 95 -18.92 -6.91 -1.38
C GLU A 95 -20.38 -6.40 -1.40
N ASN A 96 -21.14 -6.73 -2.45
CA ASN A 96 -22.50 -6.19 -2.64
C ASN A 96 -23.54 -6.85 -1.73
N LYS A 97 -23.27 -8.04 -1.17
CA LYS A 97 -24.19 -8.71 -0.24
C LYS A 97 -24.44 -7.89 1.02
N HIS A 98 -23.49 -7.04 1.40
CA HIS A 98 -23.52 -6.24 2.61
C HIS A 98 -23.55 -4.74 2.31
N GLU A 99 -24.24 -4.35 1.24
CA GLU A 99 -24.49 -2.94 0.93
C GLU A 99 -25.02 -2.18 2.15
N ILE A 100 -24.43 -1.01 2.37
CA ILE A 100 -24.76 -0.17 3.51
C ILE A 100 -26.10 0.52 3.25
N LYS A 101 -27.09 0.17 4.08
CA LYS A 101 -28.44 0.76 4.01
C LYS A 101 -28.61 2.00 4.88
N VAL A 102 -27.76 2.18 5.88
CA VAL A 102 -27.79 3.29 6.85
C VAL A 102 -26.43 3.94 6.82
N ARG A 103 -26.38 5.25 6.60
CA ARG A 103 -25.14 6.03 6.54
C ARG A 103 -24.44 6.03 7.91
N PRO A 104 -23.34 5.29 8.10
CA PRO A 104 -22.63 5.25 9.38
C PRO A 104 -21.87 6.55 9.56
N LYS A 105 -21.80 7.03 10.80
CA LYS A 105 -21.01 8.22 11.15
C LYS A 105 -19.56 7.83 11.39
N VAL A 106 -18.65 8.39 10.62
CA VAL A 106 -17.21 8.18 10.73
C VAL A 106 -16.54 9.48 11.09
N ALA A 107 -15.86 9.51 12.22
CA ALA A 107 -15.02 10.62 12.62
C ALA A 107 -13.55 10.21 12.44
N ILE A 108 -12.76 11.03 11.76
CA ILE A 108 -11.38 10.71 11.41
C ILE A 108 -10.45 11.91 11.58
N GLY A 109 -9.29 11.67 12.18
CA GLY A 109 -8.17 12.58 12.20
C GLY A 109 -6.85 11.82 12.08
N TYR A 110 -5.71 12.46 11.83
CA TYR A 110 -5.52 13.91 11.77
C TYR A 110 -4.67 14.32 10.59
N GLY A 111 -4.82 15.59 10.23
CA GLY A 111 -3.91 16.27 9.31
C GLY A 111 -4.32 16.12 7.85
N ALA A 112 -3.95 17.11 7.05
CA ALA A 112 -4.09 17.11 5.61
C ALA A 112 -2.89 17.81 5.00
N CYS A 113 -2.57 17.48 3.76
CA CYS A 113 -1.51 18.14 3.03
C CYS A 113 -1.89 18.28 1.55
N ALA A 114 -1.19 19.17 0.87
CA ALA A 114 -1.12 19.17 -0.58
C ALA A 114 0.06 18.31 -1.00
N ASP A 115 -0.21 17.13 -1.56
CA ASP A 115 0.80 16.28 -2.16
C ASP A 115 1.23 16.89 -3.50
N VAL A 116 2.54 17.00 -3.72
CA VAL A 116 3.16 17.42 -4.97
C VAL A 116 3.97 16.24 -5.50
N TYR A 117 3.47 15.61 -6.55
CA TYR A 117 4.10 14.45 -7.18
C TYR A 117 5.09 14.89 -8.25
N ILE A 118 6.22 14.20 -8.35
CA ILE A 118 7.22 14.39 -9.41
C ILE A 118 8.06 13.12 -9.59
N ASP A 119 8.49 12.85 -10.82
CA ASP A 119 9.53 11.85 -11.09
C ASP A 119 10.84 12.30 -10.42
N ALA A 120 11.33 11.48 -9.48
CA ALA A 120 12.49 11.80 -8.65
C ALA A 120 13.72 12.22 -9.48
N LYS A 121 13.93 11.65 -10.67
CA LYS A 121 15.07 11.99 -11.54
C LYS A 121 14.98 13.35 -12.20
N SER A 122 13.76 13.86 -12.37
CA SER A 122 13.55 15.18 -12.94
C SER A 122 14.07 16.26 -11.99
N LEU A 123 14.00 15.99 -10.68
CA LEU A 123 14.35 16.95 -9.64
C LEU A 123 15.71 16.70 -8.99
N LEU A 124 16.03 15.44 -8.68
CA LEU A 124 17.24 15.02 -7.98
C LEU A 124 18.26 14.44 -8.96
N HIS A 125 19.35 15.16 -9.17
CA HIS A 125 20.42 14.71 -10.05
C HIS A 125 21.59 14.10 -9.27
N TYR A 126 22.05 12.94 -9.72
CA TYR A 126 23.21 12.29 -9.14
C TYR A 126 24.48 13.06 -9.46
N SER A 127 25.36 13.19 -8.47
CA SER A 127 26.75 13.61 -8.63
C SER A 127 27.66 12.64 -7.88
N SER A 128 28.82 12.34 -8.45
CA SER A 128 29.84 11.49 -7.79
C SER A 128 30.38 12.11 -6.49
N LEU A 129 30.09 13.39 -6.24
CA LEU A 129 30.47 14.11 -5.02
C LEU A 129 29.48 13.90 -3.86
N ASN A 130 28.30 13.30 -4.10
CA ASN A 130 27.25 13.12 -3.10
C ASN A 130 27.62 12.15 -1.95
N GLY A 131 28.82 11.55 -1.96
CA GLY A 131 29.24 10.58 -0.95
C GLY A 131 28.45 9.27 -1.00
N GLN A 132 28.51 8.49 0.09
CA GLN A 132 27.85 7.18 0.19
C GLN A 132 26.40 7.32 0.70
N PRO A 133 25.49 6.40 0.32
CA PRO A 133 24.11 6.41 0.79
C PRO A 133 24.03 6.25 2.29
N GLN A 134 23.27 7.11 2.96
CA GLN A 134 23.17 7.18 4.41
C GLN A 134 21.74 7.51 4.84
N HIS A 135 21.27 6.89 5.92
CA HIS A 135 20.00 7.25 6.58
C HIS A 135 20.21 8.48 7.48
N PHE A 136 19.21 9.37 7.48
CA PHE A 136 19.10 10.52 8.36
C PHE A 136 17.69 10.57 8.93
N ASP A 137 17.56 10.98 10.19
CA ASP A 137 16.26 11.12 10.85
C ASP A 137 15.52 12.37 10.34
N GLU A 138 16.26 13.47 10.15
CA GLU A 138 15.83 14.72 9.52
C GLU A 138 16.80 15.14 8.42
N ILE A 139 16.35 16.00 7.50
CA ILE A 139 17.13 16.49 6.36
C ILE A 139 17.42 17.97 6.54
N ASN A 140 18.69 18.33 6.74
CA ASN A 140 19.10 19.71 7.02
C ASN A 140 19.62 20.46 5.80
N ASN A 141 20.00 19.74 4.73
CA ASN A 141 20.61 20.35 3.56
C ASN A 141 20.48 19.43 2.32
N HIS A 142 20.90 19.95 1.17
CA HIS A 142 20.80 19.24 -0.10
C HIS A 142 21.66 17.95 -0.16
N ASP A 143 22.83 17.93 0.48
CA ASP A 143 23.70 16.75 0.49
C ASP A 143 23.07 15.60 1.29
N GLU A 144 22.49 15.90 2.46
CA GLU A 144 21.72 14.93 3.25
C GLU A 144 20.51 14.39 2.48
N LEU A 145 19.79 15.25 1.75
CA LEU A 145 18.69 14.83 0.90
C LEU A 145 19.14 13.79 -0.15
N LEU A 146 20.23 14.07 -0.87
CA LEU A 146 20.73 13.17 -1.92
C LEU A 146 21.24 11.85 -1.34
N LYS A 147 21.94 11.86 -0.20
CA LYS A 147 22.41 10.65 0.49
C LYS A 147 21.27 9.81 1.06
N SER A 148 20.26 10.47 1.63
CA SER A 148 19.06 9.84 2.17
C SER A 148 18.24 9.21 1.05
N PHE A 149 17.96 9.95 -0.03
CA PHE A 149 17.29 9.44 -1.20
C PHE A 149 18.01 8.20 -1.77
N ALA A 150 19.34 8.27 -1.94
CA ALA A 150 20.15 7.15 -2.42
C ALA A 150 19.99 5.89 -1.57
N TYR A 151 19.91 6.05 -0.24
CA TYR A 151 19.81 4.96 0.71
C TYR A 151 18.50 4.19 0.55
N TYR A 152 17.38 4.88 0.37
CA TYR A 152 16.07 4.26 0.18
C TYR A 152 15.87 3.77 -1.26
N PHE A 153 16.30 4.57 -2.24
CA PHE A 153 16.20 4.27 -3.66
C PHE A 153 16.84 2.92 -4.01
N ARG A 154 18.07 2.66 -3.54
CA ARG A 154 18.80 1.40 -3.84
C ARG A 154 18.10 0.14 -3.29
N HIS A 155 17.32 0.28 -2.22
CA HIS A 155 16.54 -0.82 -1.65
C HIS A 155 15.12 -0.87 -2.23
N GLY A 156 14.71 0.13 -3.01
CA GLY A 156 13.31 0.33 -3.38
C GLY A 156 12.40 0.51 -2.16
N ALA A 157 12.92 1.03 -1.04
CA ALA A 157 12.18 1.18 0.20
C ALA A 157 11.38 2.49 0.22
N ALA A 158 10.27 2.50 0.96
CA ALA A 158 9.50 3.71 1.23
C ALA A 158 10.22 4.56 2.29
N ALA A 159 10.16 5.88 2.17
CA ALA A 159 10.59 6.79 3.24
C ALA A 159 9.79 8.09 3.22
N GLU A 160 9.69 8.71 4.38
CA GLU A 160 9.08 10.02 4.60
C GLU A 160 9.95 10.78 5.61
N ARG A 161 10.43 11.98 5.24
CA ARG A 161 11.40 12.73 6.03
C ARG A 161 11.04 14.19 6.17
N TYR A 162 11.27 14.70 7.38
CA TYR A 162 11.19 16.12 7.67
C TYR A 162 12.43 16.85 7.16
N MET A 163 12.23 17.97 6.47
CA MET A 163 13.27 18.93 6.13
C MET A 163 13.19 20.11 7.08
N SER A 164 14.29 20.43 7.77
CA SER A 164 14.31 21.52 8.76
C SER A 164 14.45 22.91 8.14
N ASP A 165 15.13 23.01 7.00
CA ASP A 165 15.31 24.26 6.23
C ASP A 165 14.07 24.54 5.37
N ASP A 166 13.21 25.44 5.84
CA ASP A 166 11.95 25.83 5.20
C ASP A 166 12.18 26.50 3.83
N LYS A 167 13.23 27.30 3.70
CA LYS A 167 13.56 28.00 2.47
C LYS A 167 14.01 27.02 1.39
N LEU A 168 14.93 26.11 1.73
CA LEU A 168 15.35 25.04 0.82
C LEU A 168 14.18 24.16 0.42
N PHE A 169 13.31 23.80 1.37
CA PHE A 169 12.13 23.00 1.08
C PHE A 169 11.23 23.67 0.05
N ASN A 170 10.89 24.96 0.26
CA ASN A 170 10.07 25.72 -0.66
C ASN A 170 10.72 25.87 -2.04
N GLU A 171 12.02 26.14 -2.11
CA GLU A 171 12.76 26.19 -3.38
C GLU A 171 12.67 24.86 -4.16
N ILE A 172 12.76 23.72 -3.47
CA ILE A 172 12.63 22.40 -4.10
C ILE A 172 11.19 22.13 -4.57
N VAL A 173 10.18 22.49 -3.76
CA VAL A 173 8.76 22.34 -4.12
C VAL A 173 8.39 23.21 -5.32
N ASP A 174 8.81 24.48 -5.34
CA ASP A 174 8.56 25.39 -6.46
C ASP A 174 9.24 24.89 -7.73
N LYS A 175 10.48 24.40 -7.60
CA LYS A 175 11.17 23.75 -8.71
C LYS A 175 10.41 22.52 -9.20
N ALA A 176 9.90 21.66 -8.31
CA ALA A 176 9.10 20.50 -8.70
C ALA A 176 7.84 20.91 -9.48
N ARG A 177 7.08 21.89 -8.97
CA ARG A 177 5.87 22.42 -9.61
C ARG A 177 6.12 23.05 -10.99
N SER A 178 7.34 23.49 -11.27
CA SER A 178 7.72 24.05 -12.58
C SER A 178 7.79 22.99 -13.70
N TYR A 179 7.88 21.70 -13.37
CA TYR A 179 7.90 20.63 -14.36
C TYR A 179 6.48 20.26 -14.80
N SER A 180 6.30 20.07 -16.11
CA SER A 180 5.01 19.61 -16.68
C SER A 180 4.61 18.20 -16.25
N SER A 181 5.54 17.41 -15.71
CA SER A 181 5.29 16.09 -15.12
C SER A 181 4.83 16.16 -13.67
N SER A 182 4.86 17.34 -13.05
CA SER A 182 4.36 17.51 -11.69
C SER A 182 2.85 17.69 -11.67
N TYR A 183 2.21 17.13 -10.65
CA TYR A 183 0.81 17.36 -10.36
C TYR A 183 0.58 17.39 -8.85
N SER A 184 -0.53 17.98 -8.43
CA SER A 184 -0.91 18.05 -7.03
C SER A 184 -2.21 17.31 -6.76
N ALA A 185 -2.32 16.73 -5.57
CA ALA A 185 -3.53 16.12 -5.06
C ALA A 185 -3.66 16.39 -3.56
N ILE A 186 -4.84 16.16 -3.02
CA ILE A 186 -5.02 16.14 -1.57
C ILE A 186 -4.38 14.88 -0.98
N GLY A 187 -3.56 15.08 0.03
CA GLY A 187 -2.79 14.05 0.71
C GLY A 187 -3.13 13.92 2.20
N GLY A 188 -2.42 13.01 2.85
CA GLY A 188 -2.59 12.65 4.25
C GLY A 188 -3.57 11.48 4.46
N ASN A 189 -3.26 10.61 5.43
CA ASN A 189 -4.08 9.42 5.69
C ASN A 189 -5.55 9.78 5.95
N ALA A 190 -5.77 10.79 6.81
CA ALA A 190 -7.12 11.16 7.23
C ALA A 190 -8.01 11.65 6.08
N PRO A 191 -7.59 12.60 5.21
CA PRO A 191 -8.36 13.00 4.04
C PRO A 191 -8.60 11.88 3.04
N VAL A 192 -7.60 11.04 2.77
CA VAL A 192 -7.73 9.93 1.83
C VAL A 192 -8.76 8.91 2.33
N MET A 193 -8.68 8.54 3.60
CA MET A 193 -9.66 7.68 4.24
C MET A 193 -11.05 8.35 4.27
N ALA A 194 -11.14 9.64 4.60
CA ALA A 194 -12.39 10.41 4.64
C ALA A 194 -13.12 10.41 3.29
N MET A 195 -12.41 10.71 2.20
CA MET A 195 -12.94 10.62 0.83
C MET A 195 -13.42 9.21 0.51
N ARG A 196 -12.69 8.19 0.98
CA ARG A 196 -13.13 6.81 0.79
C ARG A 196 -14.42 6.52 1.55
N PHE A 197 -14.54 6.91 2.81
CA PHE A 197 -15.77 6.73 3.58
C PHE A 197 -16.96 7.47 2.97
N SER A 198 -16.79 8.72 2.52
CA SER A 198 -17.85 9.48 1.83
C SER A 198 -18.31 8.74 0.57
N LYS A 199 -17.37 8.28 -0.27
CA LYS A 199 -17.67 7.49 -1.48
C LYS A 199 -18.43 6.18 -1.18
N GLU A 200 -18.25 5.64 0.01
CA GLU A 200 -18.89 4.40 0.47
C GLU A 200 -20.23 4.65 1.19
N GLY A 201 -20.68 5.90 1.24
CA GLY A 201 -21.98 6.29 1.79
C GLY A 201 -21.97 6.55 3.30
N CYS A 202 -20.82 6.90 3.89
CA CYS A 202 -20.74 7.33 5.29
C CYS A 202 -20.97 8.83 5.45
N ASP A 203 -21.45 9.24 6.62
CA ASP A 203 -21.40 10.63 7.06
C ASP A 203 -20.03 10.87 7.72
N VAL A 204 -19.23 11.79 7.17
CA VAL A 204 -17.81 11.91 7.53
C VAL A 204 -17.52 13.24 8.19
N LEU A 205 -16.86 13.16 9.34
CA LEU A 205 -16.26 14.29 10.05
C LEU A 205 -14.73 14.15 10.01
N LEU A 206 -14.05 15.06 9.33
CA LEU A 206 -12.60 15.07 9.13
C LEU A 206 -11.93 16.18 9.97
N ALA A 207 -10.98 15.81 10.81
CA ALA A 207 -10.18 16.74 11.60
C ALA A 207 -8.87 17.11 10.89
N ALA A 208 -8.87 18.23 10.17
CA ALA A 208 -7.71 18.73 9.46
C ALA A 208 -7.72 20.25 9.32
N LYS A 209 -6.54 20.84 9.21
CA LYS A 209 -6.35 22.23 8.80
C LYS A 209 -5.92 22.28 7.35
N MET A 210 -6.50 23.18 6.59
CA MET A 210 -6.24 23.35 5.17
C MET A 210 -6.70 24.73 4.69
N THR A 211 -6.16 25.20 3.58
CA THR A 211 -6.64 26.39 2.87
C THR A 211 -8.03 26.15 2.30
N ALA A 212 -8.76 27.22 1.99
CA ALA A 212 -10.01 27.12 1.21
C ALA A 212 -9.80 26.39 -0.12
N SER A 213 -8.66 26.59 -0.80
CA SER A 213 -8.35 25.92 -2.07
C SER A 213 -8.19 24.42 -1.95
N LEU A 214 -7.47 23.93 -0.92
CA LEU A 214 -7.30 22.49 -0.72
C LEU A 214 -8.61 21.85 -0.29
N LYS A 215 -9.43 22.56 0.50
CA LYS A 215 -10.78 22.09 0.89
C LYS A 215 -11.68 21.83 -0.32
N LEU A 216 -11.57 22.61 -1.41
CA LEU A 216 -12.36 22.39 -2.63
C LEU A 216 -12.04 21.06 -3.34
N MET A 217 -10.94 20.38 -2.98
CA MET A 217 -10.63 19.04 -3.49
C MET A 217 -11.41 17.93 -2.77
N LEU A 218 -12.02 18.23 -1.61
CA LEU A 218 -12.85 17.29 -0.87
C LEU A 218 -14.31 17.35 -1.37
N PRO A 219 -15.02 16.21 -1.36
CA PRO A 219 -16.47 16.21 -1.51
C PRO A 219 -17.18 17.12 -0.48
N ASP A 220 -18.21 17.83 -0.93
CA ASP A 220 -19.00 18.76 -0.09
C ASP A 220 -19.71 18.08 1.09
N ASP A 221 -19.89 16.75 1.04
CA ASP A 221 -20.54 15.97 2.09
C ASP A 221 -19.60 15.58 3.25
N ILE A 222 -18.32 15.96 3.17
CA ILE A 222 -17.35 15.80 4.26
C ILE A 222 -17.33 17.07 5.11
N GLU A 223 -17.71 16.94 6.38
CA GLU A 223 -17.59 18.02 7.35
C GLU A 223 -16.13 18.12 7.82
N VAL A 224 -15.46 19.24 7.53
CA VAL A 224 -14.07 19.48 7.93
C VAL A 224 -14.03 20.39 9.16
N VAL A 225 -13.30 19.96 10.20
CA VAL A 225 -13.05 20.71 11.43
C VAL A 225 -11.55 20.90 11.67
N GLY A 226 -11.16 22.03 12.26
CA GLY A 226 -9.76 22.41 12.47
C GLY A 226 -9.49 23.87 12.11
N GLY A 227 -10.23 24.42 11.15
CA GLY A 227 -10.12 25.80 10.70
C GLY A 227 -9.21 25.97 9.49
N GLU A 228 -9.30 27.15 8.88
CA GLU A 228 -8.52 27.54 7.71
C GLU A 228 -7.11 27.98 8.10
N VAL A 229 -6.14 27.75 7.20
CA VAL A 229 -4.75 28.20 7.32
C VAL A 229 -4.34 29.03 6.11
N GLU A 230 -3.32 29.86 6.27
CA GLU A 230 -2.78 30.68 5.17
C GLU A 230 -2.08 29.84 4.09
N HIS A 231 -1.40 28.78 4.51
CA HIS A 231 -0.66 27.87 3.66
C HIS A 231 -0.92 26.43 4.07
N ASP A 232 -1.17 25.56 3.09
CA ASP A 232 -1.25 24.12 3.31
C ASP A 232 0.13 23.58 3.70
N ASP A 233 0.13 22.57 4.57
CA ASP A 233 1.28 21.68 4.71
C ASP A 233 1.48 20.96 3.35
N VAL A 234 2.72 20.87 2.87
CA VAL A 234 3.05 20.34 1.53
C VAL A 234 3.94 19.12 1.66
N HIS A 235 3.58 18.05 0.95
CA HIS A 235 4.38 16.84 0.86
C HIS A 235 4.92 16.71 -0.56
N LEU A 236 6.25 16.70 -0.69
CA LEU A 236 6.90 16.46 -1.98
C LEU A 236 7.14 14.95 -2.15
N ILE A 237 6.43 14.35 -3.10
CA ILE A 237 6.45 12.92 -3.38
C ILE A 237 7.34 12.64 -4.60
N LEU A 238 8.51 12.09 -4.34
CA LEU A 238 9.53 11.74 -5.32
C LEU A 238 9.35 10.27 -5.74
N GLU A 239 8.68 10.05 -6.88
CA GLU A 239 8.40 8.71 -7.39
C GLU A 239 9.56 8.14 -8.21
N TYR A 240 9.78 6.82 -8.12
CA TYR A 240 10.73 6.09 -8.93
C TYR A 240 10.25 4.68 -9.26
N LYS A 241 10.72 4.14 -10.38
CA LYS A 241 10.29 2.88 -10.97
C LYS A 241 11.23 1.72 -10.63
N ARG A 242 10.71 0.50 -10.79
CA ARG A 242 11.52 -0.72 -10.69
C ARG A 242 12.58 -0.75 -11.79
N GLY A 243 13.81 -1.12 -11.44
CA GLY A 243 14.93 -1.21 -12.38
C GLY A 243 15.46 0.15 -12.82
N GLU A 244 14.93 1.23 -12.24
CA GLU A 244 15.37 2.57 -12.54
C GLU A 244 16.77 2.83 -11.98
N THR A 245 17.63 3.48 -12.77
CA THR A 245 19.03 3.77 -12.41
C THR A 245 19.23 5.21 -11.97
N TRP A 246 19.86 5.47 -10.84
CA TRP A 246 20.24 6.80 -10.39
C TRP A 246 21.72 6.78 -9.96
N GLY A 247 22.59 7.29 -10.81
CA GLY A 247 24.04 7.10 -10.68
C GLY A 247 24.41 5.60 -10.69
N PRO A 248 25.18 5.11 -9.71
CA PRO A 248 25.54 3.69 -9.59
C PRO A 248 24.42 2.83 -8.97
N TYR A 249 23.32 3.42 -8.51
CA TYR A 249 22.25 2.71 -7.81
C TYR A 249 21.14 2.30 -8.78
N THR A 250 20.53 1.15 -8.52
CA THR A 250 19.35 0.68 -9.25
C THR A 250 18.26 0.33 -8.26
N SER A 251 17.03 0.79 -8.51
CA SER A 251 15.93 0.51 -7.60
C SER A 251 15.37 -0.91 -7.78
N ALA A 252 15.23 -1.64 -6.68
CA ALA A 252 14.72 -3.01 -6.68
C ALA A 252 13.21 -3.11 -6.99
N ARG A 253 12.43 -2.06 -6.69
CA ARG A 253 10.98 -1.97 -6.94
C ARG A 253 10.54 -0.52 -7.16
N ALA A 254 9.38 -0.32 -7.78
CA ALA A 254 8.79 1.01 -7.85
C ALA A 254 8.34 1.44 -6.45
N ASN A 255 8.65 2.69 -6.06
CA ASN A 255 8.29 3.24 -4.76
C ASN A 255 8.40 4.79 -4.78
N ARG A 256 8.24 5.41 -3.62
CA ARG A 256 8.36 6.86 -3.42
C ARG A 256 9.16 7.22 -2.18
N TYR A 257 9.83 8.37 -2.26
CA TYR A 257 10.44 9.08 -1.14
C TYR A 257 9.68 10.38 -0.90
N ILE A 258 9.23 10.64 0.32
CA ILE A 258 8.44 11.81 0.69
C ILE A 258 9.30 12.76 1.50
N LEU A 259 9.26 14.04 1.15
CA LEU A 259 9.89 15.12 1.91
C LEU A 259 8.82 16.12 2.33
N HIS A 260 8.86 16.59 3.57
CA HIS A 260 7.88 17.57 4.07
C HIS A 260 8.53 18.58 5.04
N ASN A 261 7.94 19.77 5.14
CA ASN A 261 8.26 20.80 6.15
C ASN A 261 6.96 21.24 6.84
N ASP A 262 6.22 20.26 7.35
CA ASP A 262 4.88 20.48 7.89
C ASP A 262 4.90 21.27 9.20
N LYS A 263 3.91 22.15 9.37
CA LYS A 263 3.73 22.93 10.61
C LYS A 263 2.51 22.46 11.40
N ASN A 264 1.46 22.02 10.71
CA ASN A 264 0.15 21.73 11.31
C ASN A 264 -0.02 20.24 11.65
N ASN A 265 0.44 19.35 10.78
CA ASN A 265 0.26 17.91 10.89
C ASN A 265 1.05 17.29 12.06
N PRO A 266 2.36 17.57 12.27
CA PRO A 266 3.10 17.06 13.43
C PRO A 266 2.50 17.54 14.76
N MET A 267 1.96 18.75 14.77
CA MET A 267 1.31 19.32 15.95
C MET A 267 -0.12 18.82 16.14
N ILE A 268 -0.68 18.04 15.20
CA ILE A 268 -2.06 17.53 15.26
C ILE A 268 -3.03 18.68 15.55
N SER A 269 -2.82 19.81 14.88
CA SER A 269 -3.35 21.12 15.30
C SER A 269 -4.87 21.30 15.14
N SER A 270 -5.57 20.33 14.53
CA SER A 270 -7.04 20.27 14.42
C SER A 270 -7.72 19.61 15.62
N LEU A 271 -6.96 19.05 16.58
CA LEU A 271 -7.47 18.22 17.67
C LEU A 271 -8.47 18.94 18.57
N GLU A 272 -8.15 20.17 18.98
CA GLU A 272 -8.99 20.92 19.91
C GLU A 272 -10.37 21.24 19.32
N GLU A 273 -10.44 21.55 18.04
CA GLU A 273 -11.68 21.77 17.30
C GLU A 273 -12.46 20.48 17.15
N PHE A 274 -11.75 19.36 16.92
CA PHE A 274 -12.36 18.06 16.81
C PHE A 274 -13.00 17.60 18.13
N ASP A 275 -12.31 17.80 19.25
CA ASP A 275 -12.82 17.50 20.61
C ASP A 275 -14.14 18.20 20.91
N LYS A 276 -14.34 19.42 20.43
CA LYS A 276 -15.58 20.19 20.63
C LYS A 276 -16.78 19.54 19.92
N ILE A 277 -16.55 18.89 18.77
CA ILE A 277 -17.62 18.38 17.90
C ILE A 277 -17.93 16.90 18.16
N LEU A 278 -16.92 16.10 18.52
CA LEU A 278 -17.05 14.65 18.73
C LEU A 278 -18.23 14.23 19.64
N PRO A 279 -18.46 14.85 20.82
CA PRO A 279 -19.58 14.47 21.70
C PRO A 279 -20.96 14.65 21.06
N LYS A 280 -21.10 15.63 20.16
CA LYS A 280 -22.34 15.89 19.41
C LYS A 280 -22.46 14.95 18.21
N PHE A 281 -21.35 14.71 17.50
CA PHE A 281 -21.33 13.86 16.31
C PHE A 281 -21.68 12.41 16.62
N LYS A 282 -21.17 11.87 17.75
CA LYS A 282 -21.37 10.50 18.24
C LYS A 282 -21.04 9.46 17.16
N PRO A 283 -19.77 9.33 16.76
CA PRO A 283 -19.38 8.47 15.65
C PRO A 283 -19.66 6.99 15.95
N ASN A 284 -20.02 6.23 14.90
CA ASN A 284 -20.02 4.77 14.95
C ASN A 284 -18.60 4.21 14.88
N LEU A 285 -17.71 4.91 14.18
CA LEU A 285 -16.30 4.61 14.04
C LEU A 285 -15.49 5.90 14.22
N PHE A 286 -14.54 5.86 15.16
CA PHE A 286 -13.54 6.90 15.37
C PHE A 286 -12.18 6.38 14.90
N ILE A 287 -11.50 7.15 14.05
CA ILE A 287 -10.23 6.77 13.41
C ILE A 287 -9.15 7.75 13.82
N VAL A 288 -8.06 7.18 14.31
CA VAL A 288 -6.79 7.88 14.57
C VAL A 288 -5.81 7.47 13.49
N GLY A 289 -5.25 8.44 12.78
CA GLY A 289 -4.23 8.30 11.74
C GLY A 289 -3.40 9.58 11.63
N GLY A 290 -2.43 9.60 10.71
CA GLY A 290 -1.56 10.77 10.49
C GLY A 290 -0.50 10.99 11.56
N LEU A 291 -0.36 10.08 12.53
CA LEU A 291 0.61 10.24 13.63
C LEU A 291 2.07 10.07 13.18
N GLN A 292 2.33 9.50 12.00
CA GLN A 292 3.68 9.43 11.43
C GLN A 292 4.28 10.81 11.15
N MET A 293 3.45 11.84 11.04
CA MET A 293 3.91 13.23 10.94
C MET A 293 4.63 13.72 12.21
N MET A 294 4.48 13.01 13.33
CA MET A 294 5.18 13.28 14.58
C MET A 294 6.54 12.55 14.66
N ASP A 295 6.85 11.68 13.70
CA ASP A 295 8.07 10.89 13.67
C ASP A 295 9.24 11.75 13.20
N SER A 296 10.36 11.75 13.94
CA SER A 296 11.55 12.59 13.66
C SER A 296 11.31 14.10 13.58
N TYR A 297 10.11 14.60 13.91
CA TYR A 297 9.84 16.04 13.95
C TYR A 297 10.52 16.68 15.18
N PRO A 298 11.15 17.86 15.04
CA PRO A 298 11.94 18.49 16.10
C PRO A 298 11.05 19.17 17.16
N PHE A 299 10.33 18.36 17.94
CA PHE A 299 9.51 18.86 19.04
C PHE A 299 10.37 19.49 20.15
N GLY A 300 9.87 20.59 20.72
CA GLY A 300 10.32 21.04 22.03
C GLY A 300 10.11 19.95 23.10
N PRO A 301 10.92 19.93 24.18
CA PRO A 301 10.83 18.90 25.22
C PRO A 301 9.40 18.70 25.75
N GLY A 302 8.91 17.45 25.71
CA GLY A 302 7.61 17.04 26.24
C GLY A 302 6.39 17.35 25.36
N ILE A 303 6.52 18.18 24.31
CA ILE A 303 5.39 18.59 23.47
C ILE A 303 4.76 17.40 22.74
N ARG A 304 5.57 16.51 22.15
CA ARG A 304 5.07 15.30 21.47
C ARG A 304 4.18 14.47 22.37
N LYS A 305 4.66 14.16 23.57
CA LYS A 305 3.93 13.39 24.59
C LYS A 305 2.65 14.11 25.03
N GLN A 306 2.69 15.44 25.16
CA GLN A 306 1.49 16.21 25.49
C GLN A 306 0.41 16.07 24.40
N ARG A 307 0.78 16.15 23.12
CA ARG A 307 -0.15 15.95 21.99
C ARG A 307 -0.69 14.52 21.96
N LEU A 308 0.17 13.50 22.10
CA LEU A 308 -0.25 12.09 22.20
C LEU A 308 -1.18 11.84 23.38
N ASN A 309 -0.96 12.49 24.52
CA ASN A 309 -1.84 12.36 25.68
C ASN A 309 -3.23 12.95 25.39
N LYS A 310 -3.32 14.05 24.63
CA LYS A 310 -4.63 14.59 24.22
C LYS A 310 -5.37 13.62 23.31
N ILE A 311 -4.69 13.00 22.34
CA ILE A 311 -5.28 11.97 21.49
C ILE A 311 -5.76 10.77 22.32
N LYS A 312 -4.94 10.31 23.28
CA LYS A 312 -5.32 9.28 24.24
C LYS A 312 -6.61 9.64 24.97
N GLN A 313 -6.73 10.85 25.50
CA GLN A 313 -7.96 11.29 26.18
C GLN A 313 -9.15 11.32 25.22
N GLN A 314 -8.96 11.78 23.97
CA GLN A 314 -10.01 11.76 22.96
C GLN A 314 -10.51 10.33 22.66
N MET A 315 -9.60 9.34 22.62
CA MET A 315 -9.95 7.92 22.47
C MET A 315 -10.71 7.38 23.68
N ILE A 316 -10.26 7.69 24.91
CA ILE A 316 -10.92 7.28 26.17
C ILE A 316 -12.33 7.86 26.27
N ASN A 317 -12.52 9.11 25.84
CA ASN A 317 -13.80 9.81 25.92
C ASN A 317 -14.85 9.31 24.92
N GLN A 318 -14.49 8.42 23.98
CA GLN A 318 -15.47 7.82 23.09
C GLN A 318 -16.40 6.85 23.83
N LEU A 319 -17.63 6.71 23.33
CA LEU A 319 -18.58 5.75 23.87
C LEU A 319 -18.05 4.32 23.72
N SER A 320 -18.38 3.44 24.66
CA SER A 320 -18.01 2.02 24.58
C SER A 320 -18.54 1.32 23.31
N SER A 321 -19.62 1.85 22.72
CA SER A 321 -20.20 1.39 21.46
C SER A 321 -19.53 1.94 20.19
N THR A 322 -18.78 3.04 20.30
CA THR A 322 -18.00 3.61 19.20
C THR A 322 -16.78 2.74 18.97
N LYS A 323 -16.58 2.24 17.75
CA LYS A 323 -15.38 1.50 17.36
C LYS A 323 -14.21 2.47 17.26
N VAL A 324 -13.03 2.11 17.77
CA VAL A 324 -11.81 2.91 17.62
C VAL A 324 -10.78 2.16 16.80
N HIS A 325 -10.35 2.76 15.72
CA HIS A 325 -9.36 2.21 14.80
C HIS A 325 -8.13 3.11 14.75
N PHE A 326 -6.94 2.52 14.88
CA PHE A 326 -5.68 3.20 14.64
C PHE A 326 -5.08 2.70 13.33
N GLU A 327 -5.00 3.60 12.34
CA GLU A 327 -4.32 3.34 11.07
C GLU A 327 -2.83 3.69 11.25
N MET A 328 -1.98 2.67 11.21
CA MET A 328 -0.54 2.86 11.29
C MET A 328 0.02 3.27 9.92
N ALA A 329 1.13 4.00 9.97
CA ALA A 329 1.89 4.41 8.80
C ALA A 329 3.40 4.26 9.08
N SER A 330 4.25 4.90 8.29
CA SER A 330 5.70 4.71 8.37
C SER A 330 6.28 5.34 9.63
N PHE A 331 6.72 4.52 10.59
CA PHE A 331 7.45 4.96 11.78
C PHE A 331 8.86 4.39 11.77
N VAL A 332 9.86 5.24 11.93
CA VAL A 332 11.28 4.87 12.00
C VAL A 332 11.94 5.28 13.33
N GLU A 333 11.35 6.20 14.09
CA GLU A 333 11.88 6.58 15.41
C GLU A 333 11.46 5.59 16.50
N LYS A 334 12.45 5.05 17.21
CA LYS A 334 12.21 4.11 18.32
C LYS A 334 11.35 4.70 19.44
N ASN A 335 11.59 5.96 19.83
CA ASN A 335 10.84 6.57 20.92
C ASN A 335 9.40 6.85 20.50
N MET A 336 9.14 7.20 19.24
CA MET A 336 7.79 7.37 18.73
C MET A 336 6.99 6.07 18.81
N LEU A 337 7.58 4.94 18.37
CA LEU A 337 6.94 3.63 18.49
C LEU A 337 6.65 3.24 19.95
N PHE A 338 7.54 3.56 20.89
CA PHE A 338 7.26 3.34 22.31
C PHE A 338 6.14 4.24 22.84
N ASP A 339 6.14 5.52 22.49
CA ASP A 339 5.07 6.44 22.87
C ASP A 339 3.71 5.93 22.33
N LEU A 340 3.65 5.43 21.09
CA LEU A 340 2.44 4.82 20.51
C LEU A 340 1.98 3.57 21.26
N GLN A 341 2.92 2.70 21.67
CA GLN A 341 2.61 1.48 22.42
C GLN A 341 2.03 1.75 23.81
N ASP A 342 2.31 2.91 24.40
CA ASP A 342 1.85 3.27 25.75
C ASP A 342 0.62 4.17 25.70
N MET A 343 0.51 5.03 24.67
CA MET A 343 -0.45 6.12 24.65
C MET A 343 -1.57 5.96 23.62
N ILE A 344 -1.39 5.16 22.56
CA ILE A 344 -2.35 5.05 21.45
C ILE A 344 -2.87 3.63 21.28
N ILE A 345 -1.98 2.68 21.00
CA ILE A 345 -2.33 1.29 20.67
C ILE A 345 -3.24 0.63 21.74
N PRO A 346 -3.00 0.80 23.06
CA PRO A 346 -3.86 0.20 24.09
C PRO A 346 -5.31 0.71 24.11
N TYR A 347 -5.59 1.84 23.45
CA TYR A 347 -6.92 2.47 23.46
C TYR A 347 -7.69 2.22 22.17
N ALA A 348 -7.17 1.41 21.25
CA ALA A 348 -7.80 1.04 19.98
C ALA A 348 -8.42 -0.37 20.03
N ASP A 349 -9.60 -0.54 19.42
CA ASP A 349 -10.22 -1.85 19.21
C ASP A 349 -9.68 -2.53 17.95
N SER A 350 -9.15 -1.74 17.01
CA SER A 350 -8.61 -2.20 15.74
C SER A 350 -7.31 -1.52 15.37
N LEU A 351 -6.42 -2.28 14.74
CA LEU A 351 -5.25 -1.76 14.03
C LEU A 351 -5.35 -2.03 12.52
N GLY A 352 -4.88 -1.08 11.70
CA GLY A 352 -4.62 -1.22 10.27
C GLY A 352 -3.16 -0.90 9.97
N MET A 353 -2.52 -1.67 9.08
CA MET A 353 -1.09 -1.56 8.78
C MET A 353 -0.68 -2.33 7.52
N ASN A 354 0.40 -1.93 6.85
CA ASN A 354 1.03 -2.75 5.81
C ASN A 354 2.02 -3.77 6.38
N GLU A 355 2.72 -4.49 5.51
CA GLU A 355 3.73 -5.47 5.91
C GLU A 355 4.96 -4.90 6.63
N GLN A 356 5.39 -3.70 6.26
CA GLN A 356 6.51 -2.99 6.89
C GLN A 356 6.14 -2.55 8.30
N GLU A 357 4.97 -1.92 8.48
CA GLU A 357 4.49 -1.55 9.81
C GLU A 357 4.23 -2.76 10.70
N ALA A 358 3.64 -3.83 10.16
CA ALA A 358 3.42 -5.08 10.92
C ALA A 358 4.73 -5.71 11.38
N ALA A 359 5.73 -5.79 10.51
CA ALA A 359 7.05 -6.29 10.85
C ALA A 359 7.75 -5.39 11.88
N ASN A 360 7.65 -4.07 11.72
CA ASN A 360 8.28 -3.11 12.60
C ASN A 360 7.66 -3.12 14.01
N LEU A 361 6.33 -3.12 14.10
CA LEU A 361 5.63 -3.24 15.38
C LEU A 361 5.93 -4.58 16.05
N TYR A 362 5.98 -5.68 15.29
CA TYR A 362 6.35 -6.99 15.81
C TYR A 362 7.75 -6.97 16.40
N ASN A 363 8.73 -6.44 15.66
CA ASN A 363 10.12 -6.36 16.14
C ASN A 363 10.24 -5.47 17.38
N THR A 364 9.53 -4.35 17.39
CA THR A 364 9.60 -3.41 18.51
C THR A 364 9.00 -4.02 19.78
N LEU A 365 7.84 -4.67 19.69
CA LEU A 365 7.19 -5.30 20.84
C LEU A 365 7.92 -6.56 21.32
N TYR A 366 8.51 -7.33 20.40
CA TYR A 366 9.12 -8.62 20.74
C TYR A 366 10.62 -8.50 21.10
N TYR A 367 11.38 -7.67 20.39
CA TYR A 367 12.84 -7.55 20.56
C TYR A 367 13.29 -6.17 21.08
N GLY A 368 12.41 -5.16 21.11
CA GLY A 368 12.77 -3.81 21.53
C GLY A 368 13.62 -3.03 20.53
N ASN A 369 13.66 -3.44 19.26
CA ASN A 369 14.37 -2.77 18.18
C ASN A 369 13.44 -2.42 17.00
N VAL A 370 13.83 -1.40 16.24
CA VAL A 370 13.09 -0.91 15.06
C VAL A 370 13.71 -1.51 13.80
N SER A 371 12.87 -1.91 12.85
CA SER A 371 13.31 -2.36 11.53
C SER A 371 13.02 -1.29 10.49
N LEU A 372 14.05 -0.81 9.79
CA LEU A 372 13.92 0.21 8.74
C LEU A 372 13.50 -0.38 7.39
N VAL A 373 13.64 -1.69 7.19
CA VAL A 373 13.35 -2.37 5.92
C VAL A 373 12.72 -3.72 6.21
N ALA A 374 11.55 -3.98 5.63
CA ALA A 374 10.90 -5.29 5.66
C ALA A 374 10.85 -5.91 4.26
N ASP A 375 10.59 -7.22 4.22
CA ASP A 375 10.29 -7.93 2.97
C ASP A 375 9.02 -7.34 2.36
N SER A 376 9.13 -6.82 1.13
CA SER A 376 8.02 -6.22 0.37
C SER A 376 7.02 -7.23 -0.17
N SER A 377 7.35 -8.52 -0.16
CA SER A 377 6.51 -9.60 -0.67
C SER A 377 6.43 -10.74 0.36
N PRO A 378 5.97 -10.46 1.59
CA PRO A 378 6.04 -11.41 2.68
C PRO A 378 5.09 -12.58 2.43
N ARG A 379 5.55 -13.79 2.76
CA ARG A 379 4.68 -14.97 2.77
C ARG A 379 3.52 -14.77 3.74
N VAL A 380 2.32 -15.24 3.36
CA VAL A 380 1.11 -15.19 4.19
C VAL A 380 1.35 -15.72 5.60
N ALA A 381 2.05 -16.86 5.71
CA ALA A 381 2.42 -17.47 6.98
C ALA A 381 3.16 -16.50 7.92
N THR A 382 4.07 -15.69 7.38
CA THR A 382 4.83 -14.71 8.15
C THR A 382 3.93 -13.62 8.72
N ILE A 383 3.06 -13.04 7.89
CA ILE A 383 2.13 -12.00 8.32
C ILE A 383 1.11 -12.53 9.33
N LEU A 384 0.61 -13.75 9.14
CA LEU A 384 -0.31 -14.37 10.10
C LEU A 384 0.39 -14.66 11.45
N ASP A 385 1.65 -15.10 11.44
CA ASP A 385 2.44 -15.29 12.67
C ASP A 385 2.71 -13.96 13.40
N TYR A 386 3.03 -12.89 12.66
CA TYR A 386 3.14 -11.54 13.22
C TYR A 386 1.82 -11.09 13.83
N THR A 387 0.71 -11.22 13.09
CA THR A 387 -0.63 -10.80 13.52
C THR A 387 -1.03 -11.50 14.83
N ARG A 388 -0.80 -12.81 14.94
CA ARG A 388 -1.09 -13.56 16.19
C ARG A 388 -0.24 -13.10 17.36
N THR A 389 1.06 -12.88 17.13
CA THR A 389 1.98 -12.42 18.19
C THR A 389 1.63 -11.02 18.65
N LEU A 390 1.40 -10.09 17.71
CA LEU A 390 0.94 -8.73 17.99
C LEU A 390 -0.36 -8.73 18.78
N PHE A 391 -1.35 -9.52 18.34
CA PHE A 391 -2.62 -9.66 19.03
C PHE A 391 -2.45 -10.09 20.49
N LYS A 392 -1.57 -11.07 20.76
CA LYS A 392 -1.28 -11.51 22.13
C LYS A 392 -0.59 -10.42 22.95
N LEU A 393 0.56 -9.92 22.48
CA LEU A 393 1.38 -8.96 23.21
C LEU A 393 0.62 -7.68 23.55
N ILE A 394 -0.15 -7.15 22.60
CA ILE A 394 -0.93 -5.93 22.82
C ILE A 394 -2.02 -6.17 23.85
N ARG A 395 -2.73 -7.30 23.79
CA ARG A 395 -3.77 -7.62 24.77
C ARG A 395 -3.19 -7.84 26.16
N GLU A 396 -2.11 -8.63 26.27
CA GLU A 396 -1.41 -8.85 27.54
C GLU A 396 -0.95 -7.52 28.17
N LYS A 397 -0.34 -6.63 27.37
CA LYS A 397 0.09 -5.31 27.83
C LYS A 397 -1.09 -4.43 28.25
N SER A 398 -2.21 -4.49 27.53
CA SER A 398 -3.39 -3.65 27.80
C SER A 398 -4.14 -4.05 29.07
N GLU A 399 -3.96 -5.28 29.58
CA GLU A 399 -4.66 -5.78 30.78
C GLU A 399 -4.36 -4.98 32.05
N VAL A 400 -3.19 -4.35 32.13
CA VAL A 400 -2.77 -3.54 33.30
C VAL A 400 -2.91 -2.04 33.05
N ILE A 401 -3.38 -1.64 31.87
CA ILE A 401 -3.53 -0.24 31.47
C ILE A 401 -4.96 0.20 31.77
N GLU A 402 -5.10 1.21 32.60
CA GLU A 402 -6.39 1.80 32.93
C GLU A 402 -7.09 2.39 31.69
N ASN A 403 -8.40 2.19 31.57
CA ASN A 403 -9.23 2.67 30.45
C ASN A 403 -8.81 2.12 29.07
N SER A 404 -8.00 1.06 29.03
CA SER A 404 -7.63 0.40 27.77
C SER A 404 -8.86 -0.23 27.09
N ARG A 405 -8.77 -0.39 25.77
CA ARG A 405 -9.76 -1.10 24.98
C ARG A 405 -9.23 -2.46 24.58
N SER A 406 -10.14 -3.42 24.44
CA SER A 406 -9.75 -4.75 23.98
C SER A 406 -9.48 -4.72 22.47
N LEU A 407 -8.23 -4.95 22.07
CA LEU A 407 -7.89 -5.17 20.66
C LEU A 407 -8.65 -6.41 20.14
N THR A 408 -9.56 -6.19 19.21
CA THR A 408 -10.47 -7.22 18.66
C THR A 408 -10.38 -7.37 17.16
N ARG A 409 -9.60 -6.52 16.47
CA ARG A 409 -9.39 -6.58 15.03
C ARG A 409 -7.97 -6.16 14.64
N ILE A 410 -7.35 -6.89 13.72
CA ILE A 410 -6.13 -6.45 13.03
C ILE A 410 -6.33 -6.67 11.54
N HIS A 411 -6.04 -5.66 10.74
CA HIS A 411 -6.02 -5.75 9.28
C HIS A 411 -4.61 -5.45 8.79
N VAL A 412 -3.97 -6.45 8.20
CA VAL A 412 -2.70 -6.27 7.50
C VAL A 412 -2.96 -6.29 5.99
N HIS A 413 -2.68 -5.17 5.33
CA HIS A 413 -2.84 -5.01 3.88
C HIS A 413 -1.48 -5.10 3.19
N THR A 414 -1.33 -6.06 2.28
CA THR A 414 -0.11 -6.24 1.48
C THR A 414 -0.42 -6.03 0.00
N LEU A 415 0.63 -5.94 -0.83
CA LEU A 415 0.46 -5.91 -2.28
C LEU A 415 -0.28 -7.15 -2.81
N ALA A 416 0.03 -8.34 -2.29
CA ALA A 416 -0.43 -9.60 -2.86
C ALA A 416 -1.76 -10.13 -2.24
N TYR A 417 -2.05 -9.75 -1.00
CA TYR A 417 -3.22 -10.23 -0.26
C TYR A 417 -3.60 -9.29 0.89
N GLN A 418 -4.85 -9.41 1.33
CA GLN A 418 -5.41 -8.80 2.52
C GLN A 418 -5.57 -9.88 3.59
N ALA A 419 -5.13 -9.60 4.82
CA ALA A 419 -5.33 -10.49 5.96
C ALA A 419 -6.06 -9.74 7.08
N ILE A 420 -7.21 -10.26 7.50
CA ILE A 420 -8.00 -9.68 8.59
C ILE A 420 -8.20 -10.73 9.68
N LEU A 421 -7.81 -10.40 10.91
CA LEU A 421 -8.14 -11.13 12.12
C LEU A 421 -9.23 -10.39 12.87
N THR A 422 -10.28 -11.10 13.31
CA THR A 422 -11.34 -10.55 14.15
C THR A 422 -11.71 -11.51 15.27
N VAL A 423 -11.94 -11.01 16.49
CA VAL A 423 -12.51 -11.80 17.58
C VAL A 423 -13.96 -12.17 17.25
N LYS A 424 -14.32 -13.45 17.42
CA LYS A 424 -15.69 -13.92 17.14
C LYS A 424 -16.69 -13.29 18.12
N ASN A 425 -17.89 -13.01 17.62
CA ASN A 425 -18.95 -12.34 18.37
C ASN A 425 -18.55 -10.95 18.92
N SER A 426 -17.51 -10.33 18.36
CA SER A 426 -17.16 -8.94 18.67
C SER A 426 -18.06 -7.96 17.91
N ILE A 427 -17.81 -6.67 18.08
CA ILE A 427 -18.54 -5.58 17.43
C ILE A 427 -18.33 -5.50 15.91
N TRP A 428 -17.33 -6.21 15.38
CA TRP A 428 -16.95 -6.20 13.97
C TRP A 428 -17.78 -7.22 13.18
N LYS A 429 -18.37 -6.77 12.07
CA LYS A 429 -19.22 -7.61 11.21
C LYS A 429 -18.49 -8.03 9.93
N ASN A 430 -19.05 -9.02 9.24
CA ASN A 430 -18.78 -9.35 7.83
C ASN A 430 -17.29 -9.46 7.41
N THR A 431 -16.43 -10.06 8.24
CA THR A 431 -14.96 -10.12 8.01
C THR A 431 -14.58 -10.64 6.63
N MET A 432 -15.25 -11.68 6.13
CA MET A 432 -15.03 -12.21 4.77
C MET A 432 -15.30 -11.18 3.67
N ALA A 433 -16.40 -10.43 3.79
CA ALA A 433 -16.78 -9.42 2.81
C ALA A 433 -15.85 -8.20 2.90
N ALA A 434 -15.43 -7.81 4.11
CA ALA A 434 -14.44 -6.76 4.34
C ALA A 434 -13.11 -7.09 3.66
N ALA A 435 -12.61 -8.33 3.80
CA ALA A 435 -11.39 -8.77 3.13
C ALA A 435 -11.53 -8.76 1.60
N ALA A 436 -12.68 -9.21 1.06
CA ALA A 436 -12.97 -9.14 -0.37
C ALA A 436 -12.96 -7.69 -0.88
N LYS A 437 -13.66 -6.80 -0.18
CA LYS A 437 -13.78 -5.39 -0.56
C LYS A 437 -12.43 -4.68 -0.50
N ALA A 438 -11.67 -4.86 0.58
CA ALA A 438 -10.30 -4.37 0.72
C ALA A 438 -9.42 -4.79 -0.47
N SER A 439 -9.51 -6.06 -0.89
CA SER A 439 -8.75 -6.57 -2.05
C SER A 439 -9.17 -5.92 -3.37
N LEU A 440 -10.46 -5.85 -3.66
CA LEU A 440 -10.98 -5.23 -4.89
C LEU A 440 -10.63 -3.74 -4.97
N VAL A 441 -10.61 -3.07 -3.82
CA VAL A 441 -10.30 -1.64 -3.72
C VAL A 441 -8.83 -1.36 -3.94
N ALA A 442 -7.94 -2.25 -3.52
CA ALA A 442 -6.52 -2.16 -3.86
C ALA A 442 -6.34 -2.04 -5.39
N HIS A 443 -7.00 -2.91 -6.17
CA HIS A 443 -6.94 -2.84 -7.63
C HIS A 443 -7.56 -1.56 -8.18
N ARG A 444 -8.82 -1.24 -7.79
CA ARG A 444 -9.55 -0.06 -8.27
C ARG A 444 -8.76 1.22 -8.04
N HIS A 445 -8.19 1.38 -6.85
CA HIS A 445 -7.37 2.55 -6.53
C HIS A 445 -6.11 2.59 -7.38
N VAL A 446 -5.34 1.50 -7.41
CA VAL A 446 -4.04 1.50 -8.10
C VAL A 446 -4.18 1.66 -9.61
N CYS A 447 -5.20 1.03 -10.21
CA CYS A 447 -5.49 1.19 -11.63
C CYS A 447 -6.21 2.51 -11.96
N GLY A 448 -6.67 3.29 -10.96
CA GLY A 448 -7.44 4.51 -11.20
C GLY A 448 -8.83 4.25 -11.81
N THR A 449 -9.45 3.11 -11.51
CA THR A 449 -10.73 2.67 -12.10
C THR A 449 -11.81 2.44 -11.04
N SER A 450 -13.08 2.61 -11.41
CA SER A 450 -14.21 2.23 -10.54
C SER A 450 -14.50 0.72 -10.55
N THR A 451 -14.05 0.03 -11.60
CA THR A 451 -14.25 -1.40 -11.83
C THR A 451 -12.93 -2.15 -11.92
N ILE A 452 -12.95 -3.44 -11.56
CA ILE A 452 -11.79 -4.32 -11.82
C ILE A 452 -11.62 -4.48 -13.33
N ASP A 453 -10.46 -4.08 -13.84
CA ASP A 453 -10.01 -4.33 -15.20
C ASP A 453 -9.17 -5.60 -15.20
N VAL A 454 -9.76 -6.72 -15.63
CA VAL A 454 -9.11 -8.03 -15.60
C VAL A 454 -7.92 -8.07 -16.57
N ALA A 455 -7.92 -7.27 -17.65
CA ALA A 455 -6.78 -7.21 -18.57
C ALA A 455 -5.56 -6.53 -17.93
N LYS A 456 -5.78 -5.74 -16.89
CA LYS A 456 -4.73 -5.07 -16.09
C LYS A 456 -4.53 -5.73 -14.72
N ALA A 457 -5.10 -6.92 -14.51
CA ALA A 457 -4.97 -7.65 -13.26
C ALA A 457 -3.89 -8.73 -13.39
N THR A 458 -3.17 -8.96 -12.30
CA THR A 458 -2.35 -10.15 -12.12
C THR A 458 -2.44 -10.65 -10.70
N LEU A 459 -2.63 -11.96 -10.55
CA LEU A 459 -2.42 -12.64 -9.28
C LEU A 459 -0.93 -12.92 -9.05
N ILE A 460 -0.36 -12.34 -7.99
CA ILE A 460 1.04 -12.58 -7.57
C ILE A 460 1.17 -13.43 -6.30
N MET A 461 0.04 -13.85 -5.73
CA MET A 461 -0.01 -14.78 -4.60
C MET A 461 0.09 -16.22 -5.12
N ASP A 462 0.85 -17.07 -4.43
CA ASP A 462 0.97 -18.49 -4.78
C ASP A 462 -0.39 -19.21 -4.78
N ASP A 463 -0.53 -20.27 -5.60
CA ASP A 463 -1.72 -21.14 -5.70
C ASP A 463 -2.13 -21.80 -4.36
N SER A 464 -1.30 -21.68 -3.34
CA SER A 464 -1.59 -22.11 -1.97
C SER A 464 -0.69 -21.38 -0.99
N PHE A 465 -1.13 -21.24 0.25
CA PHE A 465 -0.33 -20.68 1.33
C PHE A 465 -0.42 -21.52 2.60
N THR A 466 0.53 -21.36 3.52
CA THR A 466 0.45 -21.98 4.86
C THR A 466 -0.03 -20.95 5.88
N THR A 467 -0.79 -21.42 6.88
CA THR A 467 -1.37 -20.56 7.92
C THR A 467 -0.38 -20.15 9.03
N SER A 468 0.80 -20.78 9.08
CA SER A 468 1.91 -20.49 10.00
C SER A 468 3.23 -21.06 9.44
N LYS A 469 4.38 -20.51 9.85
CA LYS A 469 5.70 -20.99 9.46
C LYS A 469 6.10 -22.31 10.13
N ILE A 470 5.63 -22.56 11.35
CA ILE A 470 6.08 -23.70 12.16
C ILE A 470 5.12 -24.90 12.01
N SER A 471 3.83 -24.68 12.25
CA SER A 471 2.81 -25.75 12.28
C SER A 471 1.53 -25.35 11.54
N GLY A 472 1.69 -24.72 10.37
CA GLY A 472 0.58 -24.24 9.56
C GLY A 472 -0.08 -25.32 8.70
N LYS A 473 -1.41 -25.28 8.62
CA LYS A 473 -2.17 -25.97 7.57
C LYS A 473 -1.94 -25.28 6.22
N ARG A 474 -1.75 -26.06 5.15
CA ARG A 474 -1.74 -25.56 3.77
C ARG A 474 -3.17 -25.34 3.29
N ILE A 475 -3.45 -24.13 2.79
CA ILE A 475 -4.72 -23.73 2.19
C ILE A 475 -4.47 -23.53 0.70
N ALA A 476 -5.13 -24.34 -0.13
CA ALA A 476 -5.12 -24.13 -1.57
C ALA A 476 -6.04 -22.96 -1.93
N MET A 477 -5.59 -22.13 -2.88
CA MET A 477 -6.42 -21.07 -3.42
C MET A 477 -7.59 -21.70 -4.18
N ASN A 478 -8.80 -21.23 -3.92
CA ASN A 478 -10.01 -21.71 -4.56
C ASN A 478 -10.72 -20.56 -5.24
N VAL A 479 -10.70 -20.52 -6.57
CA VAL A 479 -11.37 -19.46 -7.33
C VAL A 479 -12.88 -19.40 -7.14
N LYS A 480 -13.52 -20.51 -6.74
CA LYS A 480 -14.94 -20.55 -6.40
C LYS A 480 -15.24 -20.04 -4.98
N LYS A 481 -14.19 -19.89 -4.16
CA LYS A 481 -14.24 -19.32 -2.82
C LYS A 481 -12.96 -18.48 -2.60
N PRO A 482 -12.84 -17.32 -3.29
CA PRO A 482 -11.58 -16.59 -3.41
C PRO A 482 -11.08 -16.06 -2.06
N VAL A 483 -11.98 -15.82 -1.10
CA VAL A 483 -11.61 -15.47 0.28
C VAL A 483 -11.59 -16.73 1.14
N SER A 484 -10.43 -17.01 1.73
CA SER A 484 -10.22 -18.12 2.64
C SER A 484 -10.38 -17.65 4.09
N CYS A 485 -11.42 -18.14 4.77
CA CYS A 485 -11.62 -17.87 6.20
C CYS A 485 -11.64 -19.17 7.01
N TRP A 486 -11.12 -19.10 8.23
CA TRP A 486 -11.16 -20.18 9.20
C TRP A 486 -11.15 -19.64 10.63
N ASP A 487 -11.61 -20.49 11.56
CA ASP A 487 -11.61 -20.18 12.98
C ASP A 487 -10.34 -20.71 13.66
N GLU A 488 -9.84 -19.96 14.62
CA GLU A 488 -8.75 -20.38 15.52
C GLU A 488 -9.06 -19.99 16.96
N ILE A 489 -8.39 -20.65 17.91
CA ILE A 489 -8.37 -20.23 19.31
C ILE A 489 -6.96 -19.71 19.60
N ILE A 490 -6.86 -18.41 19.88
CA ILE A 490 -5.62 -17.81 20.33
C ILE A 490 -5.60 -17.86 21.85
N LYS A 491 -4.69 -18.67 22.39
CA LYS A 491 -4.44 -18.74 23.82
C LYS A 491 -3.78 -17.45 24.29
N ASN A 492 -4.39 -16.80 25.26
CA ASN A 492 -3.81 -15.76 26.11
C ASN A 492 -3.72 -16.31 27.54
N ASN A 493 -2.85 -15.76 28.39
CA ASN A 493 -2.54 -16.26 29.73
C ASN A 493 -3.77 -16.45 30.65
N LYS A 494 -4.87 -15.76 30.37
CA LYS A 494 -6.11 -15.79 31.18
C LYS A 494 -7.30 -16.46 30.49
N GLN A 495 -7.34 -16.50 29.16
CA GLN A 495 -8.49 -16.99 28.42
C GLN A 495 -8.14 -17.43 26.99
N ASP A 496 -8.92 -18.38 26.51
CA ASP A 496 -8.94 -18.83 25.13
C ASP A 496 -9.83 -17.89 24.31
N ILE A 497 -9.25 -17.21 23.31
CA ILE A 497 -9.95 -16.21 22.53
C ILE A 497 -10.27 -16.78 21.15
N PRO A 498 -11.55 -17.04 20.83
CA PRO A 498 -11.94 -17.49 19.51
C PRO A 498 -11.85 -16.33 18.51
N VAL A 499 -11.14 -16.55 17.41
CA VAL A 499 -10.95 -15.58 16.32
C VAL A 499 -11.34 -16.19 14.98
N GLU A 500 -11.81 -15.36 14.06
CA GLU A 500 -11.90 -15.67 12.63
C GLU A 500 -10.76 -14.94 11.91
N ILE A 501 -10.04 -15.65 11.05
CA ILE A 501 -9.02 -15.09 10.17
C ILE A 501 -9.51 -15.25 8.74
N CYS A 502 -9.50 -14.18 7.96
CA CYS A 502 -9.82 -14.17 6.54
C CYS A 502 -8.65 -13.63 5.72
N VAL A 503 -8.28 -14.37 4.66
CA VAL A 503 -7.27 -13.98 3.68
C VAL A 503 -7.91 -13.86 2.31
N ALA A 504 -7.79 -12.68 1.69
CA ALA A 504 -8.25 -12.41 0.34
C ALA A 504 -7.07 -12.07 -0.58
N PRO A 505 -6.89 -12.77 -1.71
CA PRO A 505 -5.86 -12.45 -2.70
C PRO A 505 -6.17 -11.09 -3.34
N VAL A 506 -5.13 -10.32 -3.66
CA VAL A 506 -5.25 -9.06 -4.42
C VAL A 506 -5.01 -9.33 -5.90
N LEU A 507 -5.88 -8.76 -6.73
CA LEU A 507 -5.67 -8.66 -8.17
C LEU A 507 -4.80 -7.44 -8.44
N VAL A 508 -3.49 -7.62 -8.46
CA VAL A 508 -2.54 -6.51 -8.54
C VAL A 508 -2.66 -5.82 -9.89
N CYS A 509 -2.71 -4.50 -9.90
CA CYS A 509 -2.73 -3.73 -11.13
C CYS A 509 -1.36 -3.83 -11.83
N THR A 510 -1.33 -4.25 -13.09
CA THR A 510 -0.10 -4.31 -13.90
C THR A 510 0.31 -2.94 -14.47
N GLU A 511 -0.64 -2.01 -14.55
CA GLU A 511 -0.47 -0.64 -15.05
C GLU A 511 -0.90 0.37 -13.97
N ALA A 512 -0.05 0.56 -12.96
CA ALA A 512 -0.36 1.47 -11.86
C ALA A 512 -0.48 2.92 -12.34
N SER A 513 -1.61 3.56 -12.04
CA SER A 513 -1.85 4.99 -12.26
C SER A 513 -1.48 5.82 -11.02
N GLN A 514 -1.71 5.28 -9.83
CA GLN A 514 -1.47 5.96 -8.55
C GLN A 514 -1.22 4.91 -7.46
N THR A 515 -0.27 5.16 -6.55
CA THR A 515 0.04 4.20 -5.47
C THR A 515 -0.02 4.81 -4.08
N ALA A 516 0.13 6.12 -3.97
CA ALA A 516 -0.08 6.86 -2.73
C ALA A 516 -1.53 6.72 -2.24
N GLY A 517 -1.72 6.69 -0.91
CA GLY A 517 -3.04 6.49 -0.30
C GLY A 517 -3.66 5.09 -0.51
N GLY A 518 -2.89 4.12 -1.03
CA GLY A 518 -3.39 2.77 -1.29
C GLY A 518 -3.86 2.05 -0.03
N GLY A 519 -3.03 2.04 1.02
CA GLY A 519 -3.38 1.46 2.33
C GLY A 519 -4.64 2.09 2.93
N ASP A 520 -4.68 3.43 2.97
CA ASP A 520 -5.80 4.21 3.48
C ASP A 520 -7.13 3.87 2.80
N ASN A 521 -7.12 3.74 1.47
CA ASN A 521 -8.30 3.32 0.69
C ASN A 521 -8.72 1.89 1.03
N ILE A 522 -7.76 0.98 1.16
CA ILE A 522 -7.98 -0.44 1.46
C ILE A 522 -8.59 -0.61 2.86
N SER A 523 -7.97 0.01 3.88
CA SER A 523 -8.42 -0.03 5.27
C SER A 523 -9.81 0.56 5.40
N SER A 524 -10.05 1.75 4.82
CA SER A 524 -11.36 2.42 4.87
C SER A 524 -12.45 1.58 4.22
N ALA A 525 -12.21 1.06 3.00
CA ALA A 525 -13.19 0.25 2.31
C ALA A 525 -13.49 -1.07 3.04
N GLY A 526 -12.49 -1.68 3.69
CA GLY A 526 -12.69 -2.84 4.54
C GLY A 526 -13.56 -2.52 5.76
N LEU A 527 -13.21 -1.45 6.50
CA LEU A 527 -13.90 -1.02 7.71
C LEU A 527 -15.39 -0.74 7.49
N VAL A 528 -15.73 -0.11 6.37
CA VAL A 528 -17.09 0.20 5.92
C VAL A 528 -18.07 -1.00 6.05
N LEU A 529 -17.63 -2.22 5.74
CA LEU A 529 -18.49 -3.42 5.85
C LEU A 529 -18.58 -4.00 7.27
N GLN A 530 -17.76 -3.50 8.20
CA GLN A 530 -17.62 -4.03 9.56
C GLN A 530 -18.20 -3.12 10.64
N ILE A 531 -18.62 -1.89 10.28
CA ILE A 531 -19.33 -0.95 11.17
C ILE A 531 -20.76 -1.46 11.39
#